data_AF-R0NKJ3-F1
#
_entry.id   AF-R0NKJ3-F1
#
_cell.length_a   1.000
_cell.length_b   1.000
_cell.length_c   1.000
_cell.angle_alpha   90.00
_cell.angle_beta   90.00
_cell.angle_gamma   90.00
#
_symmetry.space_group_name_H-M   'P 1'
#
loop_
_entity.id
_entity.type
_entity.pdbx_description
1 polymer ?
#
loop_
_entity_poly.entity_id
_entity_poly.type
_entity_poly.pdbx_seq_one_letter_code
_entity_poly.pdbx_strand_id
1 'polypeptide(L)'
;DGSTTKTIPGEGTYKVNPDGTVTFTPEKTFTGKGTGVTVKRVDKNGTPVTAKYTPTVTPVTPEGTPAETTDIQGKEQNGKPEFKPGNP
;
A
#
# COMPACT_ATOMS: atom_id res chain seq x y z
N ASP A 1 22.98 -6.07 -3.70
CA ASP A 1 22.74 -7.52 -3.52
C ASP A 1 22.25 -8.20 -4.80
N GLY A 2 21.73 -7.46 -5.80
CA GLY A 2 21.16 -8.09 -7.00
C GLY A 2 19.75 -8.65 -6.74
N SER A 3 19.15 -8.31 -5.59
CA SER A 3 17.79 -8.70 -5.26
C SER A 3 16.79 -7.90 -6.08
N THR A 4 15.76 -8.57 -6.58
CA THR A 4 14.61 -7.94 -7.24
C THR A 4 13.53 -7.52 -6.25
N THR A 5 13.68 -7.85 -4.95
CA THR A 5 12.69 -7.53 -3.91
C THR A 5 13.39 -6.96 -2.68
N LYS A 6 12.80 -5.92 -2.08
CA LYS A 6 13.29 -5.31 -0.83
C LYS A 6 12.13 -4.90 0.04
N THR A 7 12.04 -5.46 1.24
CA THR A 7 11.05 -5.07 2.25
C THR A 7 11.67 -4.10 3.25
N ILE A 8 10.96 -3.03 3.56
CA ILE A 8 11.31 -2.08 4.61
C ILE A 8 10.26 -2.22 5.71
N PRO A 9 10.62 -2.73 6.90
CA PRO A 9 9.69 -2.93 8.00
C PRO A 9 8.96 -1.63 8.36
N GLY A 10 7.64 -1.69 8.48
CA GLY A 10 6.80 -0.54 8.81
C GLY A 10 6.46 0.36 7.62
N GLU A 11 7.01 0.09 6.43
CA GLU A 11 6.70 0.86 5.21
C GLU A 11 6.04 0.01 4.14
N GLY A 12 6.68 -1.09 3.72
CA GLY A 12 6.22 -1.88 2.59
C GLY A 12 7.31 -2.62 1.83
N THR A 13 6.96 -3.14 0.66
CA THR A 13 7.83 -3.97 -0.18
C THR A 13 8.01 -3.37 -1.56
N TYR A 14 9.26 -3.18 -1.95
CA TYR A 14 9.70 -2.83 -3.30
C TYR A 14 9.95 -4.08 -4.12
N LYS A 15 9.51 -4.09 -5.37
CA LYS A 15 9.77 -5.15 -6.34
C LYS A 15 10.17 -4.56 -7.68
N VAL A 16 11.26 -5.06 -8.26
CA VAL A 16 11.65 -4.81 -9.64
C VAL A 16 11.07 -5.93 -10.49
N ASN A 17 10.19 -5.58 -11.42
CA ASN A 17 9.54 -6.52 -12.31
C ASN A 17 10.41 -6.82 -13.54
N PRO A 18 10.17 -7.94 -14.25
CA PRO A 18 10.93 -8.32 -15.44
C PRO A 18 10.88 -7.29 -16.59
N ASP A 19 9.80 -6.50 -16.66
CA ASP A 19 9.62 -5.40 -17.62
C ASP A 19 10.43 -4.13 -17.24
N GLY A 20 11.13 -4.14 -16.11
CA GLY A 20 11.92 -3.03 -15.59
C GLY A 20 11.12 -2.03 -14.75
N THR A 21 9.83 -2.26 -14.53
CA THR A 21 9.02 -1.43 -13.63
C THR A 21 9.34 -1.70 -12.17
N VAL A 22 9.17 -0.67 -11.33
CA VAL A 22 9.37 -0.77 -9.87
C VAL A 22 8.01 -0.62 -9.21
N THR A 23 7.55 -1.65 -8.50
CA THR A 23 6.31 -1.62 -7.71
C THR A 23 6.65 -1.44 -6.25
N PHE A 24 5.89 -0.58 -5.56
CA PHE A 24 5.91 -0.48 -4.10
C PHE A 24 4.54 -0.84 -3.55
N THR A 25 4.50 -1.87 -2.70
CA THR A 25 3.30 -2.30 -1.98
C THR A 25 3.44 -1.85 -0.53
N PRO A 26 2.75 -0.78 -0.09
CA PRO A 26 2.84 -0.31 1.28
C PRO A 26 2.19 -1.27 2.27
N GLU A 27 2.65 -1.25 3.52
CA GLU A 27 1.89 -1.80 4.64
C GLU A 27 0.59 -1.00 4.83
N LYS A 28 -0.49 -1.64 5.30
CA LYS A 28 -1.82 -1.01 5.40
C LYS A 28 -1.85 0.26 6.27
N THR A 29 -0.94 0.35 7.23
CA THR A 29 -0.82 1.47 8.17
C THR A 29 0.20 2.52 7.71
N PHE A 30 0.95 2.25 6.64
CA PHE A 30 1.97 3.16 6.15
C PHE A 30 1.33 4.28 5.33
N THR A 31 1.64 5.52 5.69
CA THR A 31 1.18 6.72 5.00
C THR A 31 2.34 7.72 4.92
N GLY A 32 2.31 8.60 3.92
CA GLY A 32 3.37 9.58 3.69
C GLY A 32 4.50 9.05 2.81
N LYS A 33 5.69 9.64 2.97
CA LYS A 33 6.84 9.43 2.09
C LYS A 33 7.68 8.24 2.56
N GLY A 34 7.88 7.25 1.68
CA GLY A 34 8.69 6.07 1.98
C GLY A 34 10.20 6.34 1.92
N THR A 35 10.97 5.39 2.44
CA THR A 35 12.42 5.36 2.33
C THR A 35 12.81 5.08 0.88
N GLY A 36 13.58 5.99 0.29
CA GLY A 36 14.00 5.84 -1.09
C GLY A 36 14.94 4.63 -1.30
N VAL A 37 14.70 3.87 -2.36
CA VAL A 37 15.54 2.74 -2.77
C VAL A 37 16.33 3.07 -4.04
N THR A 38 17.58 2.63 -4.07
CA THR A 38 18.44 2.73 -5.26
C THR A 38 18.27 1.47 -6.10
N VAL A 39 17.79 1.66 -7.33
CA VAL A 39 17.66 0.59 -8.33
C VAL A 39 18.89 0.63 -9.23
N LYS A 40 19.54 -0.51 -9.44
CA LYS A 40 20.71 -0.66 -10.29
C LYS A 40 20.39 -1.67 -11.40
N ARG A 41 20.63 -1.27 -12.65
CA ARG A 41 20.54 -2.16 -13.81
C ARG A 41 21.87 -2.16 -14.55
N VAL A 42 22.31 -3.32 -15.02
CA VAL A 42 23.58 -3.48 -15.74
C VAL A 42 23.24 -3.83 -17.18
N ASP A 43 23.87 -3.15 -18.14
CA ASP A 43 23.71 -3.46 -19.56
C ASP A 43 24.52 -4.70 -19.98
N LYS A 44 24.40 -5.12 -21.25
CA LYS A 44 25.14 -6.27 -21.80
C LYS A 44 26.66 -6.11 -21.71
N ASN A 45 27.15 -4.88 -21.60
CA ASN A 45 28.57 -4.54 -21.57
C ASN A 45 29.09 -4.36 -20.13
N GLY A 46 28.25 -4.59 -19.12
CA GLY A 46 28.64 -4.48 -17.71
C GLY A 46 28.52 -3.06 -17.13
N THR A 47 28.04 -2.07 -17.90
CA THR A 47 27.92 -0.70 -17.42
C THR A 47 26.68 -0.57 -16.53
N PRO A 48 26.84 -0.13 -15.26
CA PRO A 48 25.70 0.04 -14.37
C PRO A 48 25.04 1.41 -14.55
N VAL A 49 23.71 1.41 -14.68
CA VAL A 49 22.86 2.59 -14.53
C VAL A 49 22.13 2.50 -13.19
N THR A 50 22.11 3.61 -12.45
CA THR A 50 21.39 3.69 -11.16
C THR A 50 20.34 4.78 -11.18
N ALA A 51 19.23 4.53 -10.48
CA ALA A 51 18.15 5.49 -10.27
C ALA A 51 17.63 5.39 -8.84
N LYS A 52 17.18 6.50 -8.26
CA LYS A 52 16.56 6.52 -6.94
C LYS A 52 15.04 6.60 -7.11
N TYR A 53 14.33 5.66 -6.50
CA TYR A 53 12.88 5.65 -6.42
C TYR A 53 12.43 5.97 -5.00
N THR A 54 11.41 6.82 -4.83
CA THR A 54 10.89 7.20 -3.51
C THR A 54 9.37 7.34 -3.59
N PRO A 55 8.59 6.40 -3.04
CA PRO A 55 7.13 6.41 -3.12
C PRO A 55 6.54 7.37 -2.10
N THR A 56 5.33 7.83 -2.38
CA THR A 56 4.48 8.58 -1.43
C THR A 56 3.10 7.93 -1.41
N VAL A 57 2.58 7.62 -0.23
CA VAL A 57 1.29 6.96 -0.03
C VAL A 57 0.33 7.95 0.59
N THR A 58 -0.75 8.27 -0.12
CA THR A 58 -1.83 9.11 0.40
C THR A 58 -2.78 8.26 1.25
N PRO A 59 -3.07 8.67 2.51
CA PRO A 59 -4.06 7.97 3.32
C PRO A 59 -5.44 8.13 2.71
N VAL A 60 -6.25 7.08 2.83
CA VAL A 60 -7.68 7.14 2.55
C VAL A 60 -8.46 6.92 3.83
N THR A 61 -9.54 7.67 4.02
CA THR A 61 -10.41 7.52 5.20
C THR A 61 -11.70 6.83 4.78
N PRO A 62 -12.00 5.61 5.28
CA PRO A 62 -13.29 4.97 5.03
C PRO A 62 -14.40 5.65 5.83
N GLU A 63 -15.59 5.74 5.26
CA GLU A 63 -16.79 6.28 5.92
C GLU A 63 -17.70 5.14 6.37
N GLY A 64 -18.13 5.15 7.63
CA GLY A 64 -19.10 4.20 8.17
C GLY A 64 -20.44 4.87 8.46
N THR A 65 -21.53 4.30 7.96
CA THR A 65 -22.90 4.70 8.33
C THR A 65 -23.48 3.63 9.25
N PRO A 66 -23.80 3.97 10.52
CA PRO A 66 -24.38 3.01 11.44
C PRO A 66 -25.78 2.61 11.00
N ALA A 67 -26.20 1.40 11.33
CA ALA A 67 -27.59 0.99 11.20
C ALA A 67 -28.29 1.16 12.54
N GLU A 68 -29.39 1.91 12.54
CA GLU A 68 -30.27 2.05 13.70
C GLU A 68 -31.46 1.11 13.55
N THR A 69 -31.86 0.46 14.64
CA THR A 69 -33.06 -0.37 14.67
C THR A 69 -33.86 -0.09 15.94
N THR A 70 -35.18 -0.07 15.81
CA THR A 70 -36.11 0.13 16.92
C THR A 70 -37.07 -1.05 17.02
N ASP A 71 -37.13 -1.70 18.18
CA ASP A 71 -38.12 -2.74 18.48
C ASP A 71 -38.28 -2.91 20.01
N ILE A 72 -39.19 -3.77 20.45
CA ILE A 72 -39.35 -4.14 21.85
C ILE A 72 -38.07 -4.76 22.42
N GLN A 73 -37.84 -4.56 23.71
CA GLN A 73 -36.66 -5.08 24.39
C GLN A 73 -36.57 -6.61 24.27
N GLY A 74 -35.38 -7.12 23.97
CA GLY A 74 -35.12 -8.56 23.84
C GLY A 74 -35.39 -9.15 22.46
N LYS A 75 -35.72 -8.34 21.45
CA LYS A 75 -35.75 -8.75 20.05
C LYS A 75 -34.38 -8.64 19.39
N GLU A 76 -34.15 -9.52 18.41
CA GLU A 76 -32.95 -9.51 17.59
C GLU A 76 -32.94 -8.28 16.69
N GLN A 77 -31.83 -7.55 16.70
CA GLN A 77 -31.62 -6.39 15.83
C GLN A 77 -30.95 -6.84 14.53
N ASN A 78 -31.54 -6.47 13.39
CA ASN A 78 -31.09 -6.86 12.05
C ASN A 78 -30.45 -5.71 11.25
N GLY A 79 -30.02 -4.64 11.93
CA GLY A 79 -29.37 -3.49 11.29
C GLY A 79 -27.98 -3.85 10.78
N LYS A 80 -27.74 -3.74 9.48
CA LYS A 80 -26.40 -3.94 8.88
C LYS A 80 -25.73 -2.56 8.65
N PRO A 81 -24.66 -2.23 9.37
CA PRO A 81 -23.87 -1.03 9.08
C PRO A 81 -23.28 -1.07 7.67
N GLU A 82 -23.21 0.09 7.03
CA GLU A 82 -22.57 0.25 5.73
C GLU A 82 -21.21 0.92 5.87
N PHE A 83 -20.23 0.44 5.10
CA PHE A 83 -18.90 1.04 5.03
C PHE A 83 -18.58 1.38 3.58
N LYS A 84 -18.16 2.61 3.34
CA LYS A 84 -17.62 3.08 2.06
C LYS A 84 -16.10 3.11 2.17
N PRO A 85 -15.36 2.42 1.27
CA PRO A 85 -13.92 2.58 1.18
C PRO A 85 -13.54 4.04 0.96
N GLY A 86 -12.43 4.48 1.55
CA GLY A 86 -11.94 5.84 1.31
C GLY A 86 -11.41 5.99 -0.13
N ASN A 87 -11.61 7.17 -0.72
CA ASN A 87 -11.13 7.47 -2.06
C ASN A 87 -9.67 7.99 -2.01
N PRO A 88 -8.78 7.49 -2.89
CA PRO A 88 -7.39 7.94 -3.01
C PRO A 88 -7.22 9.28 -3.72
#